data_AF-A0A925UFS4-F1
#
_entry.id   AF-A0A925UFS4-F1
#
_cell.length_a   1.000
_cell.length_b   1.000
_cell.length_c   1.000
_cell.angle_alpha   90.00
_cell.angle_beta   90.00
_cell.angle_gamma   90.00
#
_symmetry.space_group_name_H-M   'P 1'
#
loop_
_entity.id
_entity.type
_entity.pdbx_description
1 polymer ?
#
loop_
_entity_poly.entity_id
_entity_poly.type
_entity_poly.pdbx_seq_one_letter_code
_entity_poly.pdbx_strand_id
1 'polypeptide(L)'
;RDEIAAQLVRFTGLTPEYIRQTDLRPEVFRYFKQLLRHRGQTVGRLDSRFIGHDRDDAGEHPETDPFMNAVLGAYAVGINRLLKETLKFETDAPYVVHAPIWDKWSWKGFENKYVNVGASLRKAMQANPHLRVYVASGYYDLGTPHAAGDYTVNHLGLRDAARAKVSVSYFEAGHMMYIHQPSLARMAKELRAFVKG
;
A
#
# COMPACT_ATOMS: atom_id res chain seq x y z
N ARG A 1 22.63 8.34 19.78
CA ARG A 1 22.07 7.04 19.36
C ARG A 1 20.76 6.76 20.08
N ASP A 2 20.72 6.92 21.40
CA ASP A 2 19.51 6.66 22.22
C ASP A 2 18.34 7.60 21.89
N GLU A 3 18.61 8.87 21.57
CA GLU A 3 17.57 9.80 21.12
C GLU A 3 16.89 9.33 19.82
N ILE A 4 17.68 8.83 18.86
CA ILE A 4 17.15 8.27 17.61
C ILE A 4 16.33 7.01 17.91
N ALA A 5 16.82 6.14 18.78
CA ALA A 5 16.08 4.95 19.19
C ALA A 5 14.73 5.33 19.83
N ALA A 6 14.69 6.35 20.71
CA ALA A 6 13.46 6.83 21.33
C ALA A 6 12.46 7.38 20.30
N GLN A 7 12.94 8.09 19.27
CA GLN A 7 12.07 8.55 18.18
C GLN A 7 11.53 7.39 17.34
N LEU A 8 12.36 6.41 17.01
CA LEU A 8 11.94 5.22 16.27
C LEU A 8 10.90 4.41 17.06
N VAL A 9 11.08 4.25 18.37
CA VAL A 9 10.07 3.64 19.26
C VAL A 9 8.74 4.39 19.17
N ARG A 10 8.77 5.73 19.26
CA ARG A 10 7.57 6.56 19.14
C ARG A 10 6.87 6.41 17.79
N PHE A 11 7.63 6.33 16.68
CA PHE A 11 7.05 6.27 15.33
C PHE A 11 6.59 4.88 14.92
N THR A 12 7.23 3.82 15.43
CA THR A 12 6.99 2.45 14.98
C THR A 12 6.20 1.62 15.97
N GLY A 13 6.12 2.03 17.24
CA GLY A 13 5.55 1.21 18.31
C GLY A 13 6.40 -0.01 18.69
N LEU A 14 7.59 -0.19 18.09
CA LEU A 14 8.52 -1.26 18.44
C LEU A 14 9.18 -0.99 19.80
N THR A 15 9.67 -2.05 20.45
CA THR A 15 10.37 -1.90 21.72
C THR A 15 11.75 -1.25 21.51
N PRO A 16 12.25 -0.47 22.50
CA PRO A 16 13.60 0.09 22.43
C PRO A 16 14.68 -0.98 22.22
N GLU A 17 14.47 -2.15 22.80
CA GLU A 17 15.39 -3.28 22.68
C GLU A 17 15.46 -3.79 21.25
N TYR A 18 14.31 -4.03 20.62
CA TYR A 18 14.27 -4.49 19.23
C TYR A 18 14.86 -3.46 18.26
N ILE A 19 14.60 -2.17 18.49
CA ILE A 19 15.19 -1.09 17.71
C ILE A 19 16.73 -1.08 17.81
N ARG A 20 17.30 -1.36 18.98
CA ARG A 20 18.76 -1.47 19.14
C ARG A 20 19.32 -2.72 18.47
N GLN A 21 18.63 -3.86 18.60
CA GLN A 21 19.02 -5.13 17.97
C GLN A 21 19.04 -5.06 16.44
N THR A 22 18.23 -4.19 15.85
CA THR A 22 18.19 -3.93 14.40
C THR A 22 19.15 -2.83 13.94
N ASP A 23 20.07 -2.36 14.80
CA ASP A 23 20.94 -1.21 14.52
C ASP A 23 20.16 0.02 14.01
N LEU A 24 19.01 0.29 14.63
CA LEU A 24 18.10 1.38 14.26
C LEU A 24 17.50 1.27 12.84
N ARG A 25 17.57 0.08 12.23
CA ARG A 25 17.11 -0.20 10.86
C ARG A 25 16.19 -1.43 10.84
N PRO A 26 14.97 -1.33 11.40
CA PRO A 26 14.01 -2.42 11.33
C PRO A 26 13.68 -2.73 9.87
N GLU A 27 13.85 -3.98 9.48
CA GLU A 27 13.46 -4.49 8.17
C GLU A 27 11.93 -4.64 8.12
N VAL A 28 11.32 -4.36 6.96
CA VAL A 28 9.87 -4.16 6.83
C VAL A 28 9.07 -5.45 7.03
N PHE A 29 9.55 -6.60 6.55
CA PHE A 29 8.87 -7.87 6.81
C PHE A 29 9.00 -8.30 8.27
N ARG A 30 10.17 -8.07 8.87
CA ARG A 30 10.34 -8.30 10.31
C ARG A 30 9.42 -7.41 11.14
N TYR A 31 9.20 -6.16 10.71
CA TYR A 31 8.27 -5.24 11.37
C TYR A 31 6.84 -5.79 11.42
N PHE A 32 6.33 -6.34 10.31
CA PHE A 32 4.96 -6.92 10.27
C PHE A 32 4.76 -8.04 11.28
N LYS A 33 5.82 -8.81 11.55
CA LYS A 33 5.80 -9.88 12.54
C LYS A 33 6.03 -9.36 13.94
N GLN A 34 6.96 -8.42 14.11
CA GLN A 34 7.38 -7.94 15.42
C GLN A 34 6.28 -7.15 16.14
N LEU A 35 5.46 -6.37 15.41
CA LEU A 35 4.51 -5.42 15.99
C LEU A 35 3.55 -6.09 17.00
N LEU A 36 3.08 -7.30 16.70
CA LEU A 36 2.17 -8.06 17.56
C LEU A 36 2.71 -9.46 17.96
N ARG A 37 4.02 -9.69 17.83
CA ARG A 37 4.67 -10.98 18.16
C ARG A 37 4.35 -11.46 19.58
N HIS A 38 4.26 -10.56 20.55
CA HIS A 38 3.90 -10.88 21.93
C HIS A 38 2.51 -11.51 22.10
N ARG A 39 1.66 -11.46 21.07
CA ARG A 39 0.33 -12.10 21.01
C ARG A 39 0.30 -13.30 20.06
N GLY A 40 1.44 -13.72 19.52
CA GLY A 40 1.51 -14.75 18.47
C GLY A 40 0.86 -14.31 17.15
N GLN A 41 0.92 -13.01 16.85
CA GLN A 41 0.16 -12.40 15.74
C GLN A 41 1.05 -11.60 14.78
N THR A 42 0.67 -11.62 13.50
CA THR A 42 1.26 -10.81 12.43
C THR A 42 0.24 -9.82 11.88
N VAL A 43 0.70 -8.66 11.39
CA VAL A 43 -0.17 -7.67 10.72
C VAL A 43 -0.08 -7.76 9.20
N GLY A 44 -1.16 -7.37 8.52
CA GLY A 44 -1.21 -7.26 7.07
C GLY A 44 -0.25 -6.22 6.51
N ARG A 45 0.47 -6.56 5.43
CA ARG A 45 1.30 -5.61 4.69
C ARG A 45 0.42 -4.57 4.01
N LEU A 46 -0.62 -5.02 3.33
CA LEU A 46 -1.52 -4.15 2.57
C LEU A 46 -2.56 -3.47 3.46
N ASP A 47 -2.91 -4.05 4.61
CA ASP A 47 -3.79 -3.40 5.59
C ASP A 47 -3.50 -3.96 6.99
N SER A 48 -2.81 -3.17 7.81
CA SER A 48 -2.37 -3.57 9.14
C SER A 48 -3.50 -3.80 10.15
N ARG A 49 -4.75 -3.51 9.80
CA ARG A 49 -5.93 -3.87 10.60
C ARG A 49 -6.25 -5.37 10.53
N PHE A 50 -5.75 -6.06 9.49
CA PHE A 50 -5.92 -7.50 9.34
C PHE A 50 -4.79 -8.22 10.09
N ILE A 51 -5.18 -9.22 10.88
CA ILE A 51 -4.28 -9.98 11.74
C ILE A 51 -4.22 -11.44 11.27
N GLY A 52 -3.02 -12.02 11.27
CA GLY A 52 -2.81 -13.45 11.02
C GLY A 52 -2.01 -14.12 12.13
N HIS A 53 -1.83 -15.43 11.98
CA HIS A 53 -1.05 -16.27 12.88
C HIS A 53 -0.16 -17.14 12.01
N ASP A 54 1.12 -17.22 12.36
CA ASP A 54 2.08 -18.10 11.70
C ASP A 54 2.28 -19.36 12.54
N ARG A 55 2.93 -20.38 11.97
CA ARG A 55 3.30 -21.58 12.74
C ARG A 55 4.39 -21.31 13.77
N ASP A 56 5.32 -20.42 13.43
CA ASP A 56 6.49 -20.09 14.27
C ASP A 56 6.54 -18.59 14.56
N ASP A 57 6.27 -18.21 15.81
CA ASP A 57 6.34 -16.83 16.28
C ASP A 57 7.76 -16.26 16.28
N ALA A 58 8.79 -17.12 16.36
CA ALA A 58 10.19 -16.70 16.37
C ALA A 58 10.70 -16.31 14.97
N GLY A 59 10.02 -16.75 13.91
CA GLY A 59 10.43 -16.51 12.52
C GLY A 59 10.57 -15.03 12.15
N GLU A 60 11.34 -14.75 11.11
CA GLU A 60 11.65 -13.36 10.71
C GLU A 60 10.61 -12.75 9.76
N HIS A 61 9.86 -13.58 9.04
CA HIS A 61 8.89 -13.13 8.03
C HIS A 61 7.50 -13.70 8.33
N PRO A 62 6.42 -12.97 8.00
CA PRO A 62 5.07 -13.53 7.93
C PRO A 62 5.00 -14.66 6.90
N GLU A 63 4.25 -15.72 7.17
CA GLU A 63 4.06 -16.81 6.19
C GLU A 63 3.17 -16.38 5.03
N THR A 64 2.21 -15.49 5.30
CA THR A 64 1.26 -14.93 4.33
C THR A 64 0.93 -13.48 4.69
N ASP A 65 0.23 -12.76 3.80
CA ASP A 65 -0.37 -11.47 4.13
C ASP A 65 -1.83 -11.70 4.60
N PRO A 66 -2.15 -11.44 5.89
CA PRO A 66 -3.51 -11.57 6.43
C PRO A 66 -4.59 -10.86 5.62
N PHE A 67 -4.26 -9.70 5.04
CA PHE A 67 -5.18 -8.97 4.18
C PHE A 67 -5.53 -9.79 2.93
N MET A 68 -4.52 -10.33 2.25
CA MET A 68 -4.72 -11.10 1.02
C MET A 68 -5.57 -12.34 1.29
N ASN A 69 -5.31 -13.04 2.39
CA ASN A 69 -6.09 -14.21 2.81
C ASN A 69 -7.57 -13.86 2.99
N ALA A 70 -7.87 -12.69 3.57
CA ALA A 70 -9.24 -12.27 3.83
C ALA A 70 -9.99 -11.83 2.56
N VAL A 71 -9.30 -11.29 1.55
CA VAL A 71 -9.97 -10.68 0.38
C VAL A 71 -9.97 -11.54 -0.87
N LEU A 72 -8.96 -12.39 -1.08
CA LEU A 72 -8.76 -13.12 -2.34
C LEU A 72 -9.97 -13.98 -2.74
N GLY A 73 -10.58 -14.67 -1.78
CA GLY A 73 -11.76 -15.50 -2.03
C GLY A 73 -12.95 -14.70 -2.55
N ALA A 74 -13.22 -13.53 -1.95
CA ALA A 74 -14.30 -12.65 -2.39
C ALA A 74 -14.07 -12.13 -3.82
N TYR A 75 -12.83 -11.74 -4.16
CA TYR A 75 -12.48 -11.33 -5.52
C TYR A 75 -12.61 -12.47 -6.52
N ALA A 76 -12.15 -13.69 -6.18
CA ALA A 76 -12.27 -14.87 -7.03
C ALA A 76 -13.73 -15.18 -7.36
N VAL A 77 -14.61 -15.17 -6.36
CA VAL A 77 -16.06 -15.37 -6.57
C VAL A 77 -16.64 -14.25 -7.42
N GLY A 78 -16.35 -12.99 -7.07
CA GLY A 78 -16.92 -11.82 -7.76
C GLY A 78 -16.59 -11.79 -9.24
N ILE A 79 -15.33 -12.02 -9.61
CA ILE A 79 -14.92 -11.98 -11.02
C ILE A 79 -15.47 -13.16 -11.82
N ASN A 80 -15.46 -14.37 -11.26
CA ASN A 80 -16.02 -15.55 -11.95
C ASN A 80 -17.52 -15.38 -12.18
N ARG A 81 -18.23 -14.81 -11.19
CA ARG A 81 -19.65 -14.49 -11.31
C ARG A 81 -19.90 -13.45 -12.40
N LEU A 82 -19.13 -12.36 -12.41
CA LEU A 82 -19.23 -11.32 -13.44
C LEU A 82 -19.02 -11.91 -14.85
N LEU A 83 -17.96 -12.71 -15.04
CA LEU A 83 -17.63 -13.32 -16.32
C LEU A 83 -18.74 -14.25 -16.81
N LYS A 84 -19.17 -15.20 -15.98
CA LYS A 84 -20.14 -16.24 -16.38
C LYS A 84 -21.57 -15.71 -16.45
N GLU A 85 -22.03 -15.01 -15.42
CA GLU A 85 -23.44 -14.65 -15.30
C GLU A 85 -23.79 -13.38 -16.08
N THR A 86 -22.89 -12.40 -16.11
CA THR A 86 -23.16 -11.09 -16.72
C THR A 86 -22.59 -11.02 -18.14
N LEU A 87 -21.29 -11.29 -18.30
CA LEU A 87 -20.60 -11.14 -19.57
C LEU A 87 -20.78 -12.36 -20.50
N LYS A 88 -21.34 -13.47 -19.98
CA LYS A 88 -21.53 -14.74 -20.70
C LYS A 88 -20.23 -15.26 -21.33
N PHE A 89 -19.11 -15.01 -20.65
CA PHE A 89 -17.80 -15.50 -21.05
C PHE A 89 -17.51 -16.82 -20.34
N GLU A 90 -17.35 -17.87 -21.13
CA GLU A 90 -17.03 -19.21 -20.65
C GLU A 90 -15.68 -19.69 -21.17
N THR A 91 -14.88 -20.26 -20.28
CA THR A 91 -13.57 -20.83 -20.58
C THR A 91 -13.25 -21.90 -19.54
N ASP A 92 -12.48 -22.91 -19.96
CA ASP A 92 -11.96 -23.95 -19.06
C ASP A 92 -10.74 -23.46 -18.27
N ALA A 93 -10.16 -22.31 -18.64
CA ALA A 93 -9.03 -21.74 -17.94
C ALA A 93 -9.46 -21.15 -16.57
N PRO A 94 -8.77 -21.49 -15.46
CA PRO A 94 -9.08 -20.88 -14.18
C PRO A 94 -8.70 -19.39 -14.18
N TYR A 95 -9.55 -18.55 -13.58
CA TYR A 95 -9.22 -17.15 -13.39
C TYR A 95 -8.20 -16.99 -12.26
N VAL A 96 -7.03 -16.46 -12.58
CA VAL A 96 -5.94 -16.22 -11.62
C VAL A 96 -6.05 -14.80 -11.07
N VAL A 97 -6.63 -14.65 -9.88
CA VAL A 97 -6.83 -13.34 -9.23
C VAL A 97 -5.52 -12.62 -8.92
N HIS A 98 -4.48 -13.37 -8.56
CA HIS A 98 -3.14 -12.85 -8.30
C HIS A 98 -2.11 -13.79 -8.94
N ALA A 99 -1.69 -13.45 -10.15
CA ALA A 99 -0.69 -14.22 -10.88
C ALA A 99 0.71 -13.92 -10.31
N PRO A 100 1.59 -14.93 -10.14
CA PRO A 100 2.91 -14.76 -9.55
C PRO A 100 3.90 -14.12 -10.53
N ILE A 101 3.50 -13.11 -11.31
CA ILE A 101 4.30 -12.52 -12.39
C ILE A 101 5.56 -11.82 -11.85
N TRP A 102 5.59 -11.49 -10.56
CA TRP A 102 6.73 -10.88 -9.88
C TRP A 102 8.06 -11.64 -10.03
N ASP A 103 8.02 -12.94 -10.32
CA ASP A 103 9.15 -13.86 -10.40
C ASP A 103 9.86 -13.76 -11.76
N LYS A 104 9.09 -13.42 -12.79
CA LYS A 104 9.49 -13.31 -14.18
C LYS A 104 9.52 -11.86 -14.66
N TRP A 105 9.00 -10.93 -13.87
CA TRP A 105 9.01 -9.51 -14.20
C TRP A 105 10.45 -9.00 -14.26
N SER A 106 10.82 -8.40 -15.39
CA SER A 106 12.17 -7.86 -15.56
C SER A 106 12.28 -6.46 -14.96
N TRP A 107 13.15 -6.31 -13.97
CA TRP A 107 13.55 -5.02 -13.41
C TRP A 107 14.79 -4.43 -14.06
N LYS A 108 15.23 -4.93 -15.24
CA LYS A 108 16.45 -4.46 -15.93
C LYS A 108 16.51 -2.93 -16.09
N GLY A 109 15.36 -2.31 -16.36
CA GLY A 109 15.25 -0.85 -16.47
C GLY A 109 15.49 -0.09 -15.16
N PHE A 110 15.59 -0.78 -14.03
CA PHE A 110 15.68 -0.28 -12.66
C PHE A 110 16.82 -0.92 -11.83
N GLU A 111 17.70 -1.71 -12.45
CA GLU A 111 18.86 -2.26 -11.74
C GLU A 111 19.74 -1.14 -11.13
N ASN A 112 20.17 -1.34 -9.88
CA ASN A 112 20.96 -0.38 -9.09
C ASN A 112 20.32 1.01 -8.90
N LYS A 113 19.00 1.13 -9.04
CA LYS A 113 18.26 2.35 -8.74
C LYS A 113 16.86 2.06 -8.21
N TYR A 114 16.29 3.04 -7.52
CA TYR A 114 14.90 2.94 -7.09
C TYR A 114 13.95 3.17 -8.26
N VAL A 115 12.85 2.41 -8.30
CA VAL A 115 11.74 2.67 -9.21
C VAL A 115 11.12 4.00 -8.85
N ASN A 116 11.16 4.96 -9.78
CA ASN A 116 10.62 6.30 -9.55
C ASN A 116 10.01 6.84 -10.84
N VAL A 117 8.74 7.22 -10.77
CA VAL A 117 7.99 7.84 -11.88
C VAL A 117 7.63 9.30 -11.63
N GLY A 118 8.09 9.89 -10.52
CA GLY A 118 7.82 11.27 -10.14
C GLY A 118 8.33 12.28 -11.17
N ALA A 119 9.49 12.05 -11.77
CA ALA A 119 10.01 12.91 -12.84
C ALA A 119 9.08 12.91 -14.08
N SER A 120 8.52 11.75 -14.45
CA SER A 120 7.55 11.62 -15.53
C SER A 120 6.25 12.35 -15.21
N LEU A 121 5.74 12.19 -13.98
CA LEU A 121 4.55 12.91 -13.51
C LEU A 121 4.76 14.43 -13.54
N ARG A 122 5.89 14.91 -13.03
CA ARG A 122 6.26 16.34 -13.07
C ARG A 122 6.26 16.86 -14.50
N LYS A 123 6.91 16.15 -15.42
CA LYS A 123 6.98 16.53 -16.84
C LYS A 123 5.58 16.59 -17.46
N ALA A 124 4.72 15.63 -17.17
CA ALA A 124 3.34 15.62 -17.66
C ALA A 124 2.54 16.82 -17.13
N MET A 125 2.65 17.14 -15.84
CA MET A 125 1.99 18.30 -15.24
C MET A 125 2.53 19.64 -15.76
N GLN A 126 3.81 19.70 -16.13
CA GLN A 126 4.39 20.89 -16.78
C GLN A 126 3.88 21.05 -18.22
N ALA A 127 3.78 19.96 -18.97
CA ALA A 127 3.31 19.98 -20.35
C ALA A 127 1.81 20.25 -20.46
N ASN A 128 1.01 19.84 -19.46
CA ASN A 128 -0.42 20.07 -19.41
C ASN A 128 -0.81 20.83 -18.13
N PRO A 129 -0.94 22.17 -18.18
CA PRO A 129 -1.36 22.98 -17.04
C PRO A 129 -2.77 22.65 -16.49
N HIS A 130 -3.57 21.90 -17.25
CA HIS A 130 -4.90 21.45 -16.84
C HIS A 130 -4.89 20.05 -16.20
N LEU A 131 -3.75 19.34 -16.20
CA LEU A 131 -3.65 18.02 -15.58
C LEU A 131 -3.86 18.14 -14.08
N ARG A 132 -4.89 17.43 -13.58
CA ARG A 132 -5.19 17.26 -12.17
C ARG A 132 -4.75 15.89 -11.71
N VAL A 133 -4.20 15.82 -10.50
CA VAL A 133 -3.73 14.59 -9.87
C VAL A 133 -4.49 14.40 -8.56
N TYR A 134 -5.02 13.20 -8.37
CA TYR A 134 -5.66 12.81 -7.13
C TYR A 134 -4.95 11.59 -6.56
N VAL A 135 -4.48 11.69 -5.32
CA VAL A 135 -3.80 10.62 -4.59
C VAL A 135 -4.68 10.22 -3.42
N ALA A 136 -5.13 8.97 -3.39
CA ALA A 136 -5.86 8.41 -2.27
C ALA A 136 -4.95 7.43 -1.52
N SER A 137 -4.82 7.62 -0.21
CA SER A 137 -3.89 6.85 0.62
C SER A 137 -4.58 6.30 1.86
N GLY A 138 -4.32 5.03 2.15
CA GLY A 138 -4.74 4.40 3.40
C GLY A 138 -3.74 4.66 4.53
N TYR A 139 -4.23 4.97 5.72
CA TYR A 139 -3.36 5.10 6.90
C TYR A 139 -2.71 3.77 7.31
N TYR A 140 -3.38 2.65 7.05
CA TYR A 140 -2.96 1.32 7.49
C TYR A 140 -2.23 0.52 6.39
N ASP A 141 -1.96 1.14 5.24
CA ASP A 141 -1.18 0.54 4.17
C ASP A 141 0.32 0.62 4.48
N LEU A 142 0.93 -0.53 4.73
CA LEU A 142 2.36 -0.64 4.96
C LEU A 142 3.13 -1.05 3.69
N GLY A 143 2.42 -1.44 2.62
CA GLY A 143 2.99 -1.79 1.32
C GLY A 143 3.35 -0.54 0.50
N THR A 144 2.48 0.47 0.53
CA THR A 144 2.74 1.81 -0.02
C THR A 144 2.35 2.91 0.98
N PRO A 145 3.16 3.11 2.05
CA PRO A 145 2.81 4.03 3.11
C PRO A 145 2.56 5.46 2.62
N HIS A 146 1.49 6.09 3.11
CA HIS A 146 1.09 7.45 2.72
C HIS A 146 2.24 8.47 2.83
N ALA A 147 3.06 8.38 3.89
CA ALA A 147 4.20 9.27 4.10
C ALA A 147 5.25 9.22 2.96
N ALA A 148 5.46 8.06 2.33
CA ALA A 148 6.34 7.95 1.17
C ALA A 148 5.72 8.61 -0.09
N GLY A 149 4.39 8.54 -0.21
CA GLY A 149 3.63 9.27 -1.21
C GLY A 149 3.74 10.79 -1.02
N ASP A 150 3.52 11.26 0.21
CA ASP A 150 3.64 12.67 0.60
C ASP A 150 5.05 13.20 0.32
N TYR A 151 6.07 12.43 0.70
CA TYR A 151 7.46 12.75 0.39
C TYR A 151 7.64 12.92 -1.12
N THR A 152 7.16 11.98 -1.92
CA THR A 152 7.29 12.05 -3.38
C THR A 152 6.61 13.30 -3.94
N VAL A 153 5.35 13.57 -3.57
CA VAL A 153 4.57 14.73 -4.02
C VAL A 153 5.26 16.04 -3.63
N ASN A 154 5.75 16.14 -2.40
CA ASN A 154 6.41 17.35 -1.89
C ASN A 154 7.73 17.64 -2.61
N HIS A 155 8.43 16.61 -3.07
CA HIS A 155 9.72 16.70 -3.75
C HIS A 155 9.63 16.63 -5.29
N LEU A 156 8.42 16.73 -5.87
CA LEU A 156 8.27 16.82 -7.32
C LEU A 156 8.87 18.09 -7.92
N GLY A 157 9.14 19.14 -7.14
CA GLY A 157 9.63 20.42 -7.67
C GLY A 157 8.62 21.11 -8.60
N LEU A 158 7.34 21.03 -8.25
CA LEU A 158 6.25 21.73 -8.94
C LEU A 158 6.20 23.19 -8.52
N ARG A 159 5.89 24.08 -9.48
CA ARG A 159 5.50 25.47 -9.19
C ARG A 159 4.09 25.50 -8.60
N ASP A 160 3.75 26.58 -7.88
CA ASP A 160 2.49 26.70 -7.12
C ASP A 160 1.23 26.40 -7.94
N ALA A 161 1.15 26.91 -9.18
CA ALA A 161 0.02 26.67 -10.06
C ALA A 161 -0.21 25.18 -10.38
N ALA A 162 0.87 24.41 -10.59
CA ALA A 162 0.78 22.96 -10.82
C ALA A 162 0.59 22.19 -9.50
N ARG A 163 1.20 22.65 -8.41
CA ARG A 163 1.02 22.08 -7.07
C ARG A 163 -0.45 22.14 -6.63
N ALA A 164 -1.14 23.24 -6.90
CA ALA A 164 -2.56 23.41 -6.61
C ALA A 164 -3.48 22.44 -7.39
N LYS A 165 -2.95 21.69 -8.37
CA LYS A 165 -3.68 20.64 -9.11
C LYS A 165 -3.49 19.24 -8.52
N VAL A 166 -2.70 19.10 -7.45
CA VAL A 166 -2.54 17.84 -6.73
C VAL A 166 -3.41 17.86 -5.48
N SER A 167 -4.34 16.91 -5.40
CA SER A 167 -5.16 16.65 -4.23
C SER A 167 -4.76 15.33 -3.59
N VAL A 168 -4.51 15.33 -2.29
CA VAL A 168 -4.22 14.12 -1.51
C VAL A 168 -5.35 13.89 -0.52
N SER A 169 -5.78 12.64 -0.34
CA SER A 169 -6.84 12.26 0.58
C SER A 169 -6.48 11.00 1.33
N TYR A 170 -6.70 11.04 2.64
CA TYR A 170 -6.32 9.98 3.56
C TYR A 170 -7.55 9.28 4.14
N PHE A 171 -7.46 7.96 4.27
CA PHE A 171 -8.58 7.10 4.65
C PHE A 171 -8.19 6.16 5.79
N GLU A 172 -9.15 5.90 6.69
CA GLU A 172 -9.09 4.86 7.73
C GLU A 172 -9.20 3.45 7.11
N ALA A 173 -8.28 3.13 6.21
CA ALA A 173 -8.18 1.85 5.51
C ALA A 173 -6.72 1.56 5.13
N GLY A 174 -6.45 0.34 4.64
CA GLY A 174 -5.19 -0.01 3.99
C GLY A 174 -5.18 0.31 2.49
N HIS A 175 -4.49 -0.53 1.73
CA HIS A 175 -4.16 -0.38 0.33
C HIS A 175 -5.39 -0.25 -0.59
N MET A 176 -6.50 -0.87 -0.21
CA MET A 176 -7.75 -0.88 -0.97
C MET A 176 -8.85 -0.19 -0.18
N MET A 177 -8.86 1.16 -0.15
CA MET A 177 -9.79 1.96 0.66
C MET A 177 -11.27 1.58 0.47
N TYR A 178 -11.62 1.08 -0.72
CA TYR A 178 -12.98 0.71 -1.07
C TYR A 178 -13.51 -0.56 -0.38
N ILE A 179 -12.68 -1.34 0.30
CA ILE A 179 -13.18 -2.48 1.10
C ILE A 179 -13.75 -2.03 2.45
N HIS A 180 -13.44 -0.81 2.89
CA HIS A 180 -13.98 -0.21 4.10
C HIS A 180 -15.13 0.74 3.74
N GLN A 181 -16.37 0.37 4.07
CA GLN A 181 -17.57 1.06 3.60
C GLN A 181 -17.59 2.59 3.83
N PRO A 182 -17.24 3.11 5.03
CA PRO A 182 -17.13 4.55 5.23
C PRO A 182 -16.11 5.22 4.31
N SER A 183 -14.94 4.59 4.11
CA SER A 183 -13.90 5.07 3.21
C SER A 183 -14.34 5.02 1.75
N LEU A 184 -15.04 3.96 1.32
CA LEU A 184 -15.62 3.84 -0.01
C LEU A 184 -16.60 4.99 -0.31
N ALA A 185 -17.56 5.23 0.60
CA ALA A 185 -18.57 6.27 0.42
C ALA A 185 -17.93 7.66 0.25
N ARG A 186 -16.94 7.96 1.10
CA ARG A 186 -16.17 9.21 1.03
C ARG A 186 -15.34 9.29 -0.26
N MET A 187 -14.56 8.25 -0.57
CA MET A 187 -13.71 8.20 -1.77
C MET A 187 -14.55 8.36 -3.04
N ALA A 188 -15.70 7.71 -3.12
CA ALA A 188 -16.62 7.82 -4.26
C ALA A 188 -17.20 9.24 -4.40
N LYS A 189 -17.49 9.93 -3.28
CA LYS A 189 -17.90 11.34 -3.30
C LYS A 189 -16.77 12.25 -3.79
N GLU A 190 -15.56 12.07 -3.26
CA GLU A 190 -14.37 12.86 -3.63
C GLU A 190 -14.00 12.65 -5.10
N LEU A 191 -13.99 11.41 -5.59
CA LEU A 191 -13.74 11.10 -7.00
C LEU A 191 -14.78 11.71 -7.94
N ARG A 192 -16.08 11.65 -7.58
CA ARG A 192 -17.13 12.29 -8.38
C ARG A 192 -16.96 13.80 -8.44
N ALA A 193 -16.57 14.44 -7.34
CA ALA A 193 -16.26 15.87 -7.33
C ALA A 193 -15.04 16.17 -8.19
N PHE A 194 -13.95 15.42 -7.99
CA PHE A 194 -12.71 15.57 -8.75
C PHE A 194 -12.92 15.46 -10.26
N VAL A 195 -13.69 14.47 -10.74
CA VAL A 195 -13.97 14.30 -12.17
C VAL A 195 -14.77 15.48 -12.73
N LYS A 196 -15.73 16.03 -11.97
CA LYS A 196 -16.64 17.08 -12.46
C LYS A 196 -15.97 18.45 -12.68
N GLY A 197 -14.84 18.74 -12.03
CA GLY A 197 -14.28 20.09 -12.07
C GLY A 197 -14.25 20.70 -10.70
#